data_AF-A0A348YBV2-F1
#
_entry.id   AF-A0A348YBV2-F1
#
_cell.length_a   1.000
_cell.length_b   1.000
_cell.length_c   1.000
_cell.angle_alpha   90.00
_cell.angle_beta   90.00
_cell.angle_gamma   90.00
#
_symmetry.space_group_name_H-M   'P 1'
#
loop_
_entity.id
_entity.type
_entity.pdbx_description
1 polymer ?
#
loop_
_entity_poly.entity_id
_entity_poly.type
_entity_poly.pdbx_seq_one_letter_code
_entity_poly.pdbx_strand_id
1 'polypeptide(L)'
;LTIALQGFEGAVVLVSHDRELIANVCDELFLVHDGIIDEFDGDISDYGKWLAEKRKQENSTDKNTSKKKSKKESKKFVSRETTDSQVNKQVINNESQPALSKDAQRKLAAEQRKLTAPIRRDIENTEKALADIDKKLTTLETKLADTEFYEESRKSDLMKLLNEQTALQQQHSQHEEKLLLAMTTLEEMEANIG
;
A
#
# COMPACT_ATOMS: atom_id res chain seq x y z
N LEU A 1 -17.18 22.45 1.25
CA LEU A 1 -17.92 21.66 0.24
C LEU A 1 -18.53 20.41 0.87
N THR A 2 -17.75 19.64 1.62
CA THR A 2 -18.14 18.40 2.32
C THR A 2 -19.42 18.52 3.17
N ILE A 3 -19.54 19.58 3.99
CA ILE A 3 -20.73 19.81 4.86
C ILE A 3 -22.01 20.05 4.04
N ALA A 4 -21.90 20.62 2.83
CA ALA A 4 -23.05 20.92 1.98
C ALA A 4 -23.58 19.68 1.25
N LEU A 5 -22.72 18.70 0.97
CA LEU A 5 -23.09 17.45 0.32
C LEU A 5 -23.67 16.45 1.33
N GLN A 6 -23.13 16.40 2.55
CA GLN A 6 -23.64 15.53 3.63
C GLN A 6 -25.07 15.89 4.09
N GLY A 7 -25.51 17.14 3.89
CA GLY A 7 -26.85 17.59 4.27
C GLY A 7 -27.91 17.45 3.17
N PHE A 8 -27.59 16.85 2.03
CA PHE A 8 -28.50 16.74 0.90
C PHE A 8 -29.43 15.52 1.07
N GLU A 9 -30.74 15.74 1.08
CA GLU A 9 -31.76 14.72 1.36
C GLU A 9 -32.07 13.78 0.17
N GLY A 10 -31.28 13.85 -0.90
CA GLY A 10 -31.44 13.04 -2.12
C GLY A 10 -30.24 12.13 -2.40
N ALA A 11 -30.39 11.20 -3.35
CA ALA A 11 -29.29 10.35 -3.79
C ALA A 11 -28.31 11.13 -4.68
N VAL A 12 -27.01 11.05 -4.37
CA VAL A 12 -25.92 11.68 -5.13
C VAL A 12 -25.01 10.60 -5.66
N VAL A 13 -24.81 10.55 -6.98
CA VAL A 13 -23.78 9.70 -7.60
C VAL A 13 -22.53 10.54 -7.76
N LEU A 14 -21.53 10.27 -6.93
CA LEU A 14 -20.25 10.95 -6.97
C LEU A 14 -19.23 10.11 -7.75
N VAL A 15 -18.71 10.67 -8.84
CA VAL A 15 -17.53 10.13 -9.52
C VAL A 15 -16.39 11.09 -9.24
N SER A 16 -15.49 10.68 -8.34
CA SER A 16 -14.34 11.48 -7.95
C SER A 16 -13.09 10.60 -7.94
N HIS A 17 -11.95 11.25 -8.09
CA HIS A 17 -10.63 10.66 -7.89
C HIS A 17 -10.01 11.08 -6.55
N ASP A 18 -10.63 12.05 -5.86
CA ASP A 18 -10.22 12.49 -4.52
C ASP A 18 -10.76 11.51 -3.47
N ARG A 19 -9.85 10.75 -2.88
CA ARG A 19 -10.16 9.70 -1.91
C ARG A 19 -10.72 10.26 -0.62
N GLU A 20 -10.28 11.43 -0.17
CA GLU A 20 -10.83 12.03 1.05
C GLU A 20 -12.22 12.59 0.82
N LEU A 21 -12.49 13.12 -0.37
CA LEU A 21 -13.85 13.50 -0.72
C LEU A 21 -14.78 12.28 -0.73
N ILE A 22 -14.34 11.16 -1.32
CA ILE A 22 -15.13 9.92 -1.38
C ILE A 22 -15.33 9.34 0.02
N ALA A 23 -14.26 9.24 0.83
CA ALA A 23 -14.31 8.68 2.17
C ALA A 23 -15.21 9.48 3.13
N ASN A 24 -15.28 10.79 2.96
CA ASN A 24 -16.08 11.65 3.83
C ASN A 24 -17.52 11.90 3.33
N VAL A 25 -17.84 11.61 2.07
CA VAL A 25 -19.14 11.95 1.46
C VAL A 25 -19.93 10.72 1.00
N CYS A 26 -19.29 9.64 0.60
CA CYS A 26 -19.97 8.46 0.07
C CYS A 26 -20.23 7.42 1.18
N ASP A 27 -21.47 6.95 1.27
CA ASP A 27 -21.87 5.85 2.16
C ASP A 27 -21.68 4.46 1.51
N GLU A 28 -21.82 4.38 0.18
CA GLU A 28 -21.72 3.15 -0.60
C GLU A 28 -20.67 3.30 -1.72
N LEU A 29 -19.87 2.26 -1.92
CA LEU A 29 -18.82 2.20 -2.93
C LEU A 29 -19.17 1.14 -3.97
N PHE A 30 -19.11 1.53 -5.24
CA PHE A 30 -19.27 0.62 -6.37
C PHE A 30 -17.94 0.54 -7.13
N LEU A 31 -17.47 -0.69 -7.34
CA LEU A 31 -16.27 -0.95 -8.14
C LEU A 31 -16.65 -1.17 -9.59
N VAL A 32 -15.96 -0.48 -10.50
CA VAL A 32 -16.10 -0.72 -11.94
C VAL A 32 -14.83 -1.39 -12.44
N HIS A 33 -14.92 -2.65 -12.85
CA HIS A 33 -13.80 -3.37 -13.47
C HIS A 33 -14.29 -4.35 -14.54
N ASP A 34 -13.48 -4.57 -15.57
CA ASP A 34 -13.74 -5.58 -16.63
C ASP A 34 -15.13 -5.43 -17.30
N GLY A 35 -15.68 -4.22 -17.31
CA GLY A 35 -17.02 -3.91 -17.84
C GLY A 35 -18.18 -4.30 -16.90
N ILE A 36 -17.89 -4.70 -15.66
CA ILE A 36 -18.85 -5.11 -14.62
C ILE A 36 -18.81 -4.09 -13.49
N ILE A 37 -19.95 -3.90 -12.83
CA ILE A 37 -20.09 -3.07 -11.62
C ILE A 37 -20.45 -4.01 -10.47
N ASP A 38 -19.63 -4.02 -9.43
CA ASP A 38 -19.84 -4.81 -8.22
C ASP A 38 -19.90 -3.88 -6.99
N GLU A 39 -20.77 -4.20 -6.04
CA GLU A 39 -20.80 -3.53 -4.72
C GLU A 39 -19.52 -3.86 -3.95
N PHE A 40 -18.91 -2.82 -3.37
CA PHE A 40 -17.71 -2.95 -2.57
C PHE A 40 -18.04 -2.72 -1.09
N ASP A 41 -18.08 -3.82 -0.33
CA ASP A 41 -18.37 -3.84 1.13
C ASP A 41 -17.14 -3.44 1.99
N GLY A 42 -16.32 -2.52 1.50
CA GLY A 42 -15.09 -2.08 2.17
C GLY A 42 -14.89 -0.58 2.09
N ASP A 43 -13.98 -0.05 2.91
CA ASP A 43 -13.66 1.38 2.87
C ASP A 43 -12.62 1.72 1.77
N ILE A 44 -12.33 3.02 1.59
CA ILE A 44 -11.35 3.47 0.59
C ILE A 44 -9.93 2.90 0.84
N SER A 45 -9.61 2.50 2.07
CA SER A 45 -8.34 1.87 2.46
C SER A 45 -8.32 0.39 2.08
N ASP A 46 -9.45 -0.31 2.21
CA ASP A 46 -9.63 -1.68 1.77
C ASP A 46 -9.61 -1.82 0.25
N TYR A 47 -10.04 -0.77 -0.48
CA TYR A 47 -9.86 -0.69 -1.93
C TYR A 47 -8.39 -0.87 -2.35
N GLY A 48 -7.46 -0.25 -1.61
CA GLY A 48 -6.02 -0.40 -1.85
C GLY A 48 -5.52 -1.82 -1.63
N LYS A 49 -6.03 -2.50 -0.60
CA LYS A 49 -5.71 -3.92 -0.32
C LYS A 49 -6.24 -4.84 -1.41
N TRP A 50 -7.48 -4.62 -1.86
CA TRP A 50 -8.09 -5.37 -2.95
C TRP A 50 -7.29 -5.23 -4.25
N LEU A 51 -6.82 -4.02 -4.57
CA LEU A 51 -6.01 -3.78 -5.76
C LEU A 51 -4.63 -4.47 -5.68
N ALA A 52 -3.99 -4.44 -4.50
CA ALA A 52 -2.74 -5.15 -4.26
C ALA A 52 -2.92 -6.67 -4.41
N GLU A 53 -4.01 -7.23 -3.89
CA GLU A 53 -4.37 -8.64 -4.02
C GLU A 53 -4.67 -9.02 -5.48
N LYS A 54 -5.39 -8.19 -6.23
CA LYS A 54 -5.68 -8.41 -7.67
C LYS A 54 -4.40 -8.46 -8.51
N ARG A 55 -3.44 -7.54 -8.29
CA ARG A 55 -2.11 -7.58 -8.96
C ARG A 55 -1.29 -8.81 -8.56
N LYS A 56 -1.46 -9.30 -7.33
CA LYS A 56 -0.78 -10.50 -6.83
C LYS A 56 -1.35 -11.77 -7.48
N GLN A 57 -2.65 -11.81 -7.71
CA GLN A 57 -3.34 -12.91 -8.42
C GLN A 57 -3.00 -12.94 -9.92
N GLU A 58 -2.92 -11.79 -10.59
CA GLU A 58 -2.44 -11.72 -11.99
C GLU A 58 -1.01 -12.26 -12.13
N ASN A 59 -0.10 -11.85 -11.23
CA ASN A 59 1.29 -12.33 -11.24
C ASN A 59 1.46 -13.80 -10.82
N SER A 60 0.47 -14.39 -10.15
CA SER A 60 0.51 -15.79 -9.70
C SER A 60 0.01 -16.77 -10.75
N THR A 61 -0.85 -16.30 -11.67
CA THR A 61 -1.41 -17.14 -12.74
C THR A 61 -0.35 -17.52 -13.78
N ASP A 62 0.72 -16.74 -13.92
CA ASP A 62 1.82 -17.00 -14.86
C ASP A 62 2.91 -17.98 -14.32
N LYS A 63 2.85 -18.37 -13.04
CA LYS A 63 3.86 -19.25 -12.40
C LYS A 63 3.41 -20.69 -12.17
N ASN A 64 2.16 -21.04 -12.49
CA ASN A 64 1.60 -22.35 -12.13
C ASN A 64 1.72 -23.45 -13.22
N THR A 65 2.60 -23.28 -14.22
CA THR A 65 2.93 -24.33 -15.20
C THR A 65 4.24 -25.07 -14.92
N SER A 66 5.00 -24.74 -13.87
CA SER A 66 6.38 -25.24 -13.73
C SER A 66 6.85 -25.71 -12.34
N LYS A 67 5.98 -26.02 -11.38
CA LYS A 67 6.41 -26.69 -10.13
C LYS A 67 5.41 -27.74 -9.62
N LYS A 68 5.29 -28.85 -10.37
CA LYS A 68 4.71 -30.10 -9.85
C LYS A 68 5.54 -31.31 -10.29
N LYS A 69 6.76 -31.47 -9.74
CA LYS A 69 7.49 -32.74 -9.73
C LYS A 69 8.66 -32.71 -8.73
N SER A 70 8.88 -33.87 -8.08
CA SER A 70 9.87 -34.23 -7.04
C SER A 70 9.40 -33.98 -5.60
N LYS A 71 8.68 -34.90 -4.94
CA LYS A 71 9.09 -36.25 -4.45
C LYS A 71 10.19 -36.09 -3.37
N LYS A 72 9.87 -36.16 -2.08
CA LYS A 72 9.52 -37.33 -1.24
C LYS A 72 10.71 -38.32 -1.12
N GLU A 73 11.06 -38.63 0.13
CA GLU A 73 12.02 -39.63 0.64
C GLU A 73 13.42 -39.15 1.05
N SER A 74 13.67 -39.10 2.37
CA SER A 74 14.67 -39.97 2.99
C SER A 74 14.38 -40.17 4.49
N LYS A 75 14.51 -41.42 4.91
CA LYS A 75 14.23 -41.98 6.25
C LYS A 75 15.55 -42.17 7.01
N LYS A 76 15.49 -42.00 8.34
CA LYS A 76 16.03 -42.92 9.37
C LYS A 76 17.55 -43.02 9.58
N PHE A 77 18.01 -42.59 10.76
CA PHE A 77 19.06 -43.29 11.50
C PHE A 77 18.79 -43.22 13.02
N VAL A 78 19.07 -44.32 13.70
CA VAL A 78 18.67 -44.69 15.06
C VAL A 78 19.93 -44.95 15.89
N SER A 79 19.93 -44.59 17.19
CA SER A 79 20.54 -45.30 18.36
C SER A 79 20.34 -44.39 19.59
N ARG A 80 19.60 -44.69 20.69
CA ARG A 80 19.63 -45.82 21.66
C ARG A 80 20.99 -45.83 22.41
N GLU A 81 21.15 -45.73 23.74
CA GLU A 81 20.32 -45.93 24.94
C GLU A 81 21.08 -45.34 26.19
N THR A 82 20.34 -45.00 27.26
CA THR A 82 20.62 -45.09 28.74
C THR A 82 22.03 -44.76 29.31
N THR A 83 22.20 -44.07 30.45
CA THR A 83 21.79 -44.51 31.82
C THR A 83 22.04 -43.40 32.87
N ASP A 84 21.08 -43.31 33.79
CA ASP A 84 21.06 -42.89 35.21
C ASP A 84 22.33 -42.43 35.95
N SER A 85 22.17 -41.36 36.77
CA SER A 85 22.70 -41.13 38.15
C SER A 85 22.90 -39.61 38.38
N GLN A 86 21.93 -38.89 38.98
CA GLN A 86 21.74 -38.66 40.41
C GLN A 86 22.76 -37.72 41.13
N VAL A 87 22.24 -36.54 41.50
CA VAL A 87 22.23 -35.91 42.86
C VAL A 87 23.12 -34.68 43.15
N ASN A 88 22.40 -33.59 43.51
CA ASN A 88 22.71 -32.42 44.36
C ASN A 88 23.74 -31.38 43.87
N LYS A 89 23.55 -30.05 44.05
CA LYS A 89 22.93 -29.31 45.17
C LYS A 89 22.48 -27.91 44.71
N GLN A 90 21.39 -27.46 45.31
CA GLN A 90 20.70 -26.18 45.17
C GLN A 90 21.61 -24.93 45.12
N VAL A 91 21.34 -24.02 44.18
CA VAL A 91 21.35 -22.57 44.48
C VAL A 91 20.26 -21.87 43.68
N ILE A 92 19.44 -21.15 44.43
CA ILE A 92 18.35 -20.27 44.02
C ILE A 92 18.96 -19.10 43.23
N ASN A 93 18.38 -18.68 42.09
CA ASN A 93 18.16 -17.27 41.71
C ASN A 93 17.73 -17.06 40.25
N ASN A 94 16.60 -16.36 40.11
CA ASN A 94 16.11 -15.55 38.99
C ASN A 94 15.93 -16.18 37.60
N GLU A 95 14.65 -16.30 37.23
CA GLU A 95 14.15 -16.09 35.87
C GLU A 95 14.71 -14.77 35.31
N SER A 96 15.80 -14.86 34.57
CA SER A 96 16.20 -13.86 33.60
C SER A 96 16.07 -14.50 32.24
N GLN A 97 15.02 -14.10 31.52
CA GLN A 97 14.93 -14.20 30.07
C GLN A 97 16.31 -13.92 29.46
N PRO A 98 16.76 -14.67 28.43
CA PRO A 98 18.03 -14.37 27.78
C PRO A 98 17.88 -13.03 27.08
N ALA A 99 18.29 -11.95 27.75
CA ALA A 99 18.48 -10.66 27.13
C ALA A 99 19.51 -10.85 26.02
N LEU A 100 19.07 -10.75 24.76
CA LEU A 100 19.94 -10.72 23.59
C LEU A 100 21.13 -9.79 23.91
N SER A 101 22.34 -10.34 23.81
CA SER A 101 23.58 -9.60 24.06
C SER A 101 23.54 -8.26 23.32
N LYS A 102 24.01 -7.16 23.93
CA LYS A 102 24.04 -5.81 23.31
C LYS A 102 24.55 -5.81 21.86
N ASP A 103 25.49 -6.70 21.53
CA ASP A 103 26.00 -6.91 20.17
C ASP A 103 24.99 -7.53 19.19
N ALA A 104 24.17 -8.48 19.63
CA ALA A 104 23.10 -9.08 18.82
C ALA A 104 21.98 -8.06 18.54
N GLN A 105 21.59 -7.25 19.53
CA GLN A 105 20.64 -6.15 19.35
C GLN A 105 21.12 -5.09 18.36
N ARG A 106 22.41 -4.72 18.41
CA ARG A 106 23.00 -3.77 17.45
C ARG A 106 23.03 -4.31 16.02
N LYS A 107 23.31 -5.62 15.84
CA LYS A 107 23.27 -6.27 14.53
C LYS A 107 21.86 -6.34 13.95
N LEU A 108 20.87 -6.77 14.75
CA LEU A 108 19.46 -6.79 14.33
C LEU A 108 18.97 -5.39 13.94
N ALA A 109 19.27 -4.36 14.74
CA ALA A 109 18.91 -2.97 14.41
C ALA A 109 19.60 -2.45 13.14
N ALA A 110 20.83 -2.90 12.85
CA ALA A 110 21.54 -2.53 11.63
C ALA A 110 20.96 -3.22 10.39
N GLU A 111 20.55 -4.49 10.49
CA GLU A 111 19.87 -5.20 9.40
C GLU A 111 18.47 -4.65 9.13
N GLN A 112 17.70 -4.34 10.18
CA GLN A 112 16.40 -3.65 10.08
C GLN A 112 16.50 -2.36 9.25
N ARG A 113 17.45 -1.49 9.60
CA ARG A 113 17.65 -0.23 8.87
C ARG A 113 18.05 -0.45 7.41
N LYS A 114 18.82 -1.50 7.10
CA LYS A 114 19.19 -1.81 5.72
C LYS A 114 17.99 -2.26 4.89
N LEU A 115 17.09 -3.05 5.48
CA LEU A 115 15.89 -3.55 4.80
C LEU A 115 14.83 -2.46 4.61
N THR A 116 14.67 -1.55 5.58
CA THR A 116 13.67 -0.49 5.52
C THR A 116 14.13 0.79 4.82
N ALA A 117 15.44 1.03 4.71
CA ALA A 117 16.02 2.18 4.00
C ALA A 117 15.53 2.37 2.54
N PRO A 118 15.49 1.34 1.67
CA PRO A 118 15.00 1.51 0.30
C PRO A 118 13.53 1.94 0.26
N ILE A 119 12.67 1.33 1.09
CA ILE A 119 11.24 1.66 1.13
C ILE A 119 11.03 3.10 1.63
N ARG A 120 11.75 3.50 2.70
CA ARG A 120 11.71 4.88 3.20
C ARG A 120 12.17 5.90 2.17
N ARG A 121 13.17 5.56 1.36
CA ARG A 121 13.63 6.39 0.24
C ARG A 121 12.58 6.47 -0.87
N ASP A 122 11.90 5.36 -1.17
CA ASP A 122 10.82 5.33 -2.17
C ASP A 122 9.60 6.15 -1.73
N ILE A 123 9.26 6.13 -0.44
CA ILE A 123 8.26 7.02 0.19
C ILE A 123 8.65 8.48 -0.06
N GLU A 124 9.85 8.91 0.36
CA GLU A 124 10.31 10.30 0.20
C GLU A 124 10.31 10.75 -1.27
N ASN A 125 10.73 9.88 -2.19
CA ASN A 125 10.73 10.19 -3.62
C ASN A 125 9.30 10.32 -4.18
N THR A 126 8.39 9.48 -3.73
CA THR A 126 6.99 9.49 -4.17
C THR A 126 6.24 10.71 -3.63
N GLU A 127 6.51 11.10 -2.38
CA GLU A 127 6.00 12.35 -1.79
C GLU A 127 6.49 13.59 -2.56
N LYS A 128 7.78 13.64 -2.93
CA LYS A 128 8.31 14.74 -3.75
C LYS A 128 7.62 14.82 -5.12
N ALA A 129 7.42 13.68 -5.75
CA ALA A 129 6.74 13.61 -7.04
C ALA A 129 5.27 14.04 -6.93
N LEU A 130 4.55 13.66 -5.87
CA LEU A 130 3.20 14.17 -5.57
C LEU A 130 3.20 15.70 -5.45
N ALA A 131 4.10 16.26 -4.64
CA ALA A 131 4.21 17.70 -4.45
C ALA A 131 4.48 18.46 -5.76
N ASP A 132 5.21 17.87 -6.70
CA ASP A 132 5.45 18.48 -8.02
C ASP A 132 4.24 18.35 -8.96
N ILE A 133 3.48 17.25 -8.88
CA ILE A 133 2.22 17.10 -9.62
C ILE A 133 1.17 18.08 -9.11
N ASP A 134 1.04 18.25 -7.79
CA ASP A 134 0.11 19.22 -7.17
C ASP A 134 0.37 20.66 -7.64
N LYS A 135 1.64 21.07 -7.71
CA LYS A 135 2.02 22.38 -8.25
C LYS A 135 1.57 22.54 -9.71
N LYS A 136 1.72 21.49 -10.53
CA LYS A 136 1.30 21.51 -11.93
C LYS A 136 -0.21 21.58 -12.06
N LEU A 137 -0.95 20.80 -11.26
CA LEU A 137 -2.41 20.84 -11.22
C LEU A 137 -2.91 22.22 -10.82
N THR A 138 -2.36 22.80 -9.74
CA THR A 138 -2.71 24.16 -9.30
C THR A 138 -2.48 25.20 -10.40
N THR A 139 -1.36 25.07 -11.13
CA THR A 139 -1.03 25.99 -12.25
C THR A 139 -2.01 25.82 -13.41
N LEU A 140 -2.41 24.59 -13.74
CA LEU A 140 -3.40 24.30 -14.79
C LEU A 140 -4.80 24.76 -14.39
N GLU A 141 -5.22 24.50 -13.16
CA GLU A 141 -6.50 24.95 -12.62
C GLU A 141 -6.61 26.47 -12.63
N THR A 142 -5.52 27.18 -12.27
CA THR A 142 -5.46 28.65 -12.38
C THR A 142 -5.64 29.12 -13.82
N LYS A 143 -5.07 28.39 -14.80
CA LYS A 143 -5.25 28.71 -16.23
C LYS A 143 -6.67 28.39 -16.72
N LEU A 144 -7.26 27.29 -16.26
CA LEU A 144 -8.62 26.86 -16.61
C LEU A 144 -9.71 27.70 -15.93
N ALA A 145 -9.38 28.39 -14.83
CA ALA A 145 -10.27 29.33 -14.15
C ALA A 145 -10.45 30.65 -14.92
N ASP A 146 -9.60 30.94 -15.90
CA ASP A 146 -9.74 32.12 -16.75
C ASP A 146 -10.89 31.93 -17.76
N THR A 147 -11.96 32.70 -17.57
CA THR A 147 -13.17 32.67 -18.42
C THR A 147 -12.90 33.04 -19.87
N GLU A 148 -11.79 33.73 -20.18
CA GLU A 148 -11.44 34.10 -21.56
C GLU A 148 -11.00 32.88 -22.39
N PHE A 149 -10.58 31.79 -21.75
CA PHE A 149 -10.00 30.62 -22.43
C PHE A 149 -11.04 29.70 -23.11
N TYR A 150 -12.33 29.91 -22.86
CA TYR A 150 -13.43 29.09 -23.38
C TYR A 150 -14.00 29.55 -24.73
N GLU A 151 -13.34 30.52 -25.37
CA GLU A 151 -13.60 30.94 -26.75
C GLU A 151 -13.48 29.75 -27.74
N GLU A 152 -14.39 29.66 -28.71
CA GLU A 152 -14.40 28.57 -29.72
C GLU A 152 -13.07 28.49 -30.49
N SER A 153 -12.38 29.61 -30.63
CA SER A 153 -11.05 29.76 -31.23
C SER A 153 -9.93 29.04 -30.47
N ARG A 154 -10.07 28.83 -29.15
CA ARG A 154 -9.07 28.22 -28.26
C ARG A 154 -9.47 26.81 -27.79
N LYS A 155 -10.57 26.26 -28.33
CA LYS A 155 -11.14 24.95 -27.96
C LYS A 155 -10.14 23.79 -28.07
N SER A 156 -9.23 23.83 -29.04
CA SER A 156 -8.19 22.80 -29.20
C SER A 156 -7.16 22.82 -28.07
N ASP A 157 -6.77 24.01 -27.62
CA ASP A 157 -5.84 24.17 -26.50
C ASP A 157 -6.53 23.91 -25.16
N LEU A 158 -7.81 24.25 -25.01
CA LEU A 158 -8.64 23.85 -23.88
C LEU A 158 -8.71 22.32 -23.75
N MET A 159 -8.96 21.60 -24.85
CA MET A 159 -8.99 20.13 -24.84
C MET A 159 -7.63 19.53 -24.48
N LYS A 160 -6.52 20.14 -24.90
CA LYS A 160 -5.18 19.71 -24.48
C LYS A 160 -4.97 19.91 -22.98
N LEU A 161 -5.34 21.07 -22.45
CA LEU A 161 -5.23 21.38 -21.02
C LEU A 161 -6.08 20.44 -20.17
N LEU A 162 -7.31 20.13 -20.62
CA LEU A 162 -8.20 19.18 -19.95
C LEU A 162 -7.58 17.77 -19.95
N ASN A 163 -7.07 17.30 -21.09
CA ASN A 163 -6.39 16.01 -21.18
C ASN A 163 -5.13 15.97 -20.29
N GLU A 164 -4.36 17.06 -20.24
CA GLU A 164 -3.18 17.17 -19.38
C GLU A 164 -3.57 17.17 -17.89
N GLN A 165 -4.66 17.86 -17.52
CA GLN A 165 -5.22 17.82 -16.17
C GLN A 165 -5.64 16.40 -15.79
N THR A 166 -6.40 15.71 -16.64
CA THR A 166 -6.82 14.32 -16.39
C THR A 166 -5.61 13.39 -16.27
N ALA A 167 -4.60 13.55 -17.13
CA ALA A 167 -3.38 12.76 -17.06
C ALA A 167 -2.60 13.00 -15.76
N LEU A 168 -2.46 14.27 -15.34
CA LEU A 168 -1.79 14.61 -14.08
C LEU A 168 -2.56 14.13 -12.86
N GLN A 169 -3.90 14.23 -12.85
CA GLN A 169 -4.75 13.65 -11.81
C GLN A 169 -4.60 12.13 -11.73
N GLN A 170 -4.53 11.44 -12.87
CA GLN A 170 -4.28 10.01 -12.90
C GLN A 170 -2.89 9.66 -12.37
N GLN A 171 -1.85 10.43 -12.73
CA GLN A 171 -0.50 10.24 -12.20
C GLN A 171 -0.42 10.50 -10.70
N HIS A 172 -1.13 11.52 -10.21
CA HIS A 172 -1.25 11.84 -8.79
C HIS A 172 -1.79 10.65 -8.01
N SER A 173 -2.96 10.13 -8.42
CA SER A 173 -3.57 8.96 -7.79
C SER A 173 -2.68 7.72 -7.80
N GLN A 174 -1.96 7.46 -8.90
CA GLN A 174 -0.99 6.36 -8.97
C GLN A 174 0.16 6.52 -7.97
N HIS A 175 0.60 7.75 -7.72
CA HIS A 175 1.66 8.04 -6.77
C HIS A 175 1.14 7.95 -5.32
N GLU A 176 -0.09 8.37 -5.04
CA GLU A 176 -0.72 8.16 -3.74
C GLU A 176 -0.88 6.66 -3.42
N GLU A 177 -1.34 5.87 -4.41
CA GLU A 177 -1.46 4.42 -4.27
C GLU A 177 -0.10 3.78 -3.96
N LYS A 178 0.94 4.20 -4.71
CA LYS A 178 2.31 3.73 -4.49
C LYS A 178 2.84 4.13 -3.12
N LEU A 179 2.58 5.36 -2.68
CA LEU A 179 2.98 5.86 -1.37
C LEU A 179 2.34 5.03 -0.26
N LEU A 180 1.03 4.82 -0.33
CA LEU A 180 0.29 4.00 0.63
C LEU A 180 0.87 2.58 0.71
N LEU A 181 1.07 1.92 -0.44
CA LEU A 181 1.62 0.57 -0.47
C LEU A 181 3.04 0.52 0.10
N ALA A 182 3.87 1.52 -0.18
CA ALA A 182 5.21 1.63 0.41
C ALA A 182 5.15 1.81 1.94
N MET A 183 4.19 2.59 2.45
CA MET A 183 3.99 2.77 3.89
C MET A 183 3.49 1.48 4.56
N THR A 184 2.49 0.81 3.99
CA THR A 184 1.97 -0.47 4.52
C THR A 184 3.04 -1.55 4.51
N THR A 185 3.83 -1.66 3.43
CA THR A 185 4.92 -2.65 3.38
C THR A 185 6.04 -2.35 4.37
N LEU A 186 6.32 -1.06 4.63
CA LEU A 186 7.24 -0.66 5.70
C LEU A 186 6.73 -1.11 7.07
N GLU A 187 5.44 -0.86 7.37
CA GLU A 187 4.81 -1.27 8.63
C GLU A 187 4.82 -2.80 8.79
N GLU A 188 4.48 -3.55 7.75
CA GLU A 188 4.49 -5.02 7.76
C GLU A 188 5.91 -5.58 7.96
N MET A 189 6.93 -4.96 7.37
CA MET A 189 8.33 -5.33 7.63
C MET A 189 8.75 -5.00 9.06
N GLU A 190 8.33 -3.86 9.61
CA GLU A 190 8.64 -3.49 10.99
C GLU A 190 7.90 -4.41 12.00
N ALA A 191 6.67 -4.83 11.70
CA ALA A 191 5.86 -5.73 12.52
C ALA A 191 6.34 -7.20 12.50
N ASN A 192 6.76 -7.73 11.35
CA ASN A 192 7.26 -9.11 11.23
C ASN A 192 8.64 -9.33 11.90
N ILE A 193 9.31 -8.25 12.29
CA ILE A 193 10.65 -8.30 12.90
C ILE A 193 10.59 -8.07 14.43
N GLY A 194 9.46 -7.60 14.96
CA GLY A 194 9.22 -7.41 16.41
C GLY A 194 8.73 -8.67 17.11
#